data_AF-A0A170XXM4-F1
#
_entry.id   AF-A0A170XXM4-F1
#
_cell.length_a   1.000
_cell.length_b   1.000
_cell.length_c   1.000
_cell.angle_alpha   90.00
_cell.angle_beta   90.00
_cell.angle_gamma   90.00
#
_symmetry.space_group_name_H-M   'P 1'
#
loop_
_entity.id
_entity.type
_entity.pdbx_description
1 polymer ?
#
loop_
_entity_poly.entity_id
_entity_poly.type
_entity_poly.pdbx_seq_one_letter_code
_entity_poly.pdbx_strand_id
1 'polypeptide(L)'
;MLDIEGDLNRPLQEIAEGNNPWNVFLEVLSPDSGATALPPFDRDCDVLLFFKMYDPKAKKIYYCGHHYMPVASKVCELVPILNERAGFPPDTELILFEEIKPNLVEQIENQNDALEKVLEELMDGDIIVFQKDEKEEDLYDLPTCKDYFRDLYHRMEITFCDKTIPNDLGFTMELSARMNYNQMAQAVALRVGTDACRLQFFKPHSYKNAPGNALRCSYEGTLKDLLPHSNPKAPKKIYYQMLSIPVNELENK
;
A
#
# COMPACT_ATOMS: atom_id res chain seq x y z
N MET A 1 -21.39 8.84 -10.25
CA MET A 1 -22.47 8.51 -9.30
C MET A 1 -23.67 7.94 -10.05
N LEU A 2 -24.48 7.04 -9.46
CA LEU A 2 -25.68 6.47 -10.12
C LEU A 2 -26.73 7.56 -10.37
N ASP A 3 -27.29 7.61 -11.58
CA ASP A 3 -28.38 8.54 -11.87
C ASP A 3 -29.72 7.97 -11.38
N ILE A 4 -29.97 8.11 -10.08
CA ILE A 4 -31.16 7.52 -9.44
C ILE A 4 -32.46 7.84 -10.20
N GLU A 5 -32.67 9.07 -10.67
CA GLU A 5 -33.91 9.45 -11.36
C GLU A 5 -34.01 8.87 -12.77
N GLY A 6 -32.91 8.88 -13.53
CA GLY A 6 -32.85 8.29 -14.89
C GLY A 6 -32.81 6.76 -14.90
N ASP A 7 -32.23 6.15 -13.87
CA ASP A 7 -31.95 4.71 -13.80
C ASP A 7 -33.00 3.92 -13.00
N LEU A 8 -33.94 4.59 -12.31
CA LEU A 8 -34.97 3.96 -11.47
C LEU A 8 -35.76 2.84 -12.15
N ASN A 9 -35.97 2.94 -13.46
CA ASN A 9 -36.72 1.95 -14.25
C ASN A 9 -35.83 1.01 -15.07
N ARG A 10 -34.51 1.17 -15.02
CA ARG A 10 -33.58 0.35 -15.81
C ARG A 10 -33.28 -0.98 -15.10
N PRO A 11 -33.12 -2.08 -15.83
CA PRO A 11 -32.69 -3.35 -15.25
C PRO A 11 -31.34 -3.21 -14.55
N LEU A 12 -31.19 -3.84 -13.38
CA LEU A 12 -29.95 -3.81 -12.60
C LEU A 12 -28.72 -4.24 -13.41
N GLN A 13 -28.90 -5.20 -14.34
CA GLN A 13 -27.83 -5.70 -15.20
C GLN A 13 -27.32 -4.63 -16.19
N GLU A 14 -28.19 -3.72 -16.63
CA GLU A 14 -27.81 -2.58 -17.47
C GLU A 14 -27.10 -1.50 -16.67
N ILE A 15 -27.60 -1.20 -15.46
CA ILE A 15 -27.00 -0.23 -14.54
C ILE A 15 -25.62 -0.69 -14.08
N ALA A 16 -25.46 -1.98 -13.81
CA ALA A 16 -24.19 -2.60 -13.44
C ALA A 16 -23.23 -2.76 -14.63
N GLU A 17 -23.64 -2.40 -15.85
CA GLU A 17 -22.87 -2.55 -17.09
C GLU A 17 -22.34 -3.98 -17.30
N GLY A 18 -23.12 -4.98 -16.89
CA GLY A 18 -22.74 -6.39 -16.99
C GLY A 18 -21.72 -6.87 -15.94
N ASN A 19 -21.33 -6.05 -14.96
CA ASN A 19 -20.45 -6.46 -13.87
C ASN A 19 -21.11 -7.51 -12.96
N ASN A 20 -20.42 -8.63 -12.71
CA ASN A 20 -20.87 -9.69 -11.82
C ASN A 20 -19.66 -10.41 -11.15
N PRO A 21 -19.39 -10.20 -9.84
CA PRO A 21 -20.21 -9.42 -8.90
C PRO A 21 -20.12 -7.91 -9.14
N TRP A 22 -21.21 -7.19 -8.86
CA TRP A 22 -21.24 -5.73 -8.83
C TRP A 22 -21.10 -5.25 -7.38
N ASN A 23 -20.10 -4.42 -7.11
CA ASN A 23 -19.82 -3.89 -5.78
C ASN A 23 -20.29 -2.44 -5.69
N VAL A 24 -21.03 -2.12 -4.64
CA VAL A 24 -21.60 -0.78 -4.41
C VAL A 24 -21.23 -0.31 -3.01
N PHE A 25 -20.75 0.93 -2.90
CA PHE A 25 -20.62 1.61 -1.62
C PHE A 25 -21.98 2.16 -1.20
N LEU A 26 -22.46 1.75 -0.02
CA LEU A 26 -23.72 2.21 0.54
C LEU A 26 -23.44 3.18 1.69
N GLU A 27 -23.67 4.47 1.44
CA GLU A 27 -23.65 5.47 2.48
C GLU A 27 -24.92 5.44 3.32
N VAL A 28 -24.75 5.50 4.64
CA VAL A 28 -25.85 5.54 5.61
C VAL A 28 -25.55 6.56 6.69
N LEU A 29 -26.60 7.11 7.29
CA LEU A 29 -26.47 7.97 8.45
C LEU A 29 -25.88 7.22 9.63
N SER A 30 -25.09 7.93 10.45
CA SER A 30 -24.74 7.42 11.77
C SER A 30 -26.03 7.21 12.59
N PRO A 31 -26.21 6.04 13.23
CA PRO A 31 -27.37 5.76 14.06
C PRO A 31 -27.63 6.82 15.14
N ASP A 32 -26.55 7.45 15.62
CA ASP A 32 -26.59 8.43 16.71
C ASP A 32 -26.60 9.89 16.23
N SER A 33 -26.68 10.13 14.91
CA SER A 33 -26.64 11.50 14.36
C SER A 33 -27.89 12.33 14.64
N GLY A 34 -29.03 11.69 14.93
CA GLY A 34 -30.34 12.34 15.04
C GLY A 34 -30.87 12.92 13.72
N ALA A 35 -30.13 12.77 12.61
CA ALA A 35 -30.56 13.19 11.28
C ALA A 35 -31.57 12.21 10.70
N THR A 36 -32.48 12.72 9.86
CA THR A 36 -33.51 11.93 9.18
C THR A 36 -33.20 11.69 7.70
N ALA A 37 -32.18 12.37 7.15
CA ALA A 37 -31.73 12.25 5.77
C ALA A 37 -30.23 12.56 5.67
N LEU A 38 -29.57 12.01 4.65
CA LEU A 38 -28.20 12.39 4.30
C LEU A 38 -28.11 13.88 3.94
N PRO A 39 -26.94 14.51 4.08
CA PRO A 39 -26.72 15.86 3.56
C PRO A 39 -27.09 15.94 2.08
N PRO A 40 -27.60 17.09 1.60
CA PRO A 40 -27.80 17.29 0.18
C PRO A 40 -26.45 17.17 -0.56
N PHE A 41 -26.50 16.68 -1.79
CA PHE A 41 -25.35 16.56 -2.68
C PHE A 41 -25.72 17.09 -4.06
N ASP A 42 -25.07 18.16 -4.49
CA ASP A 42 -25.20 18.72 -5.84
C ASP A 42 -24.18 18.04 -6.77
N ARG A 43 -24.67 17.23 -7.72
CA ARG A 43 -23.81 16.45 -8.64
C ARG A 43 -22.94 17.32 -9.56
N ASP A 44 -23.29 18.58 -9.75
CA ASP A 44 -22.56 19.49 -10.63
C ASP A 44 -21.55 20.36 -9.87
N CYS A 45 -21.72 20.52 -8.55
CA CYS A 45 -20.98 21.49 -7.75
C CYS A 45 -20.27 20.89 -6.52
N ASP A 46 -20.66 19.69 -6.08
CA ASP A 46 -20.07 19.00 -4.94
C ASP A 46 -19.22 17.80 -5.38
N VAL A 47 -18.28 17.42 -4.54
CA VAL A 47 -17.48 16.20 -4.66
C VAL A 47 -17.50 15.40 -3.36
N LEU A 48 -17.60 14.08 -3.47
CA LEU A 48 -17.42 13.15 -2.34
C LEU A 48 -15.94 12.76 -2.19
N LEU A 49 -15.30 13.23 -1.12
CA LEU A 49 -13.89 12.91 -0.79
C LEU A 49 -13.79 11.90 0.36
N PHE A 50 -12.79 11.03 0.31
CA PHE A 50 -12.43 10.09 1.38
C PHE A 50 -11.13 10.49 2.06
N PHE A 51 -11.03 10.23 3.37
CA PHE A 51 -9.88 10.67 4.16
C PHE A 51 -9.15 9.51 4.84
N LYS A 52 -7.82 9.59 4.81
CA LYS A 52 -6.90 8.68 5.49
C LYS A 52 -5.90 9.48 6.31
N MET A 53 -5.77 9.18 7.60
CA MET A 53 -4.70 9.74 8.42
C MET A 53 -3.53 8.76 8.47
N TYR A 54 -2.33 9.22 8.13
CA TYR A 54 -1.10 8.47 8.31
C TYR A 54 -0.41 8.83 9.63
N ASP A 55 -0.08 7.80 10.41
CA ASP A 55 0.72 7.91 11.64
C ASP A 55 2.12 7.31 11.39
N PRO A 56 3.16 8.15 11.23
CA PRO A 56 4.53 7.70 11.02
C PRO A 56 5.07 6.84 12.17
N LYS A 57 4.65 7.12 13.41
CA LYS A 57 5.10 6.40 14.61
C LYS A 57 4.55 4.98 14.63
N ALA A 58 3.27 4.81 14.31
CA ALA A 58 2.64 3.50 14.25
C ALA A 58 2.89 2.76 12.92
N LYS A 59 3.35 3.46 11.88
CA LYS A 59 3.42 2.99 10.49
C LYS A 59 2.08 2.43 10.04
N LYS A 60 1.01 3.22 10.26
CA LYS A 60 -0.38 2.82 10.00
C LYS A 60 -1.19 3.93 9.35
N ILE A 61 -2.18 3.50 8.57
CA ILE A 61 -3.23 4.35 8.01
C ILE A 61 -4.51 4.11 8.82
N TYR A 62 -5.17 5.21 9.19
CA TYR A 62 -6.47 5.20 9.83
C TYR A 62 -7.50 5.82 8.89
N TYR A 63 -8.64 5.17 8.74
CA TYR A 63 -9.74 5.73 7.97
C TYR A 63 -10.43 6.86 8.74
N CYS A 64 -10.57 8.02 8.11
CA CYS A 64 -11.16 9.22 8.71
C CYS A 64 -12.50 9.58 8.08
N GLY A 65 -13.21 8.61 7.49
CA GLY A 65 -14.53 8.83 6.90
C GLY A 65 -14.48 9.51 5.54
N HIS A 66 -15.62 10.04 5.13
CA HIS A 66 -15.80 10.82 3.90
C HIS A 66 -16.53 12.14 4.18
N HIS A 67 -16.51 13.07 3.23
CA HIS A 67 -17.23 14.34 3.30
C HIS A 67 -17.61 14.86 1.92
N TYR A 68 -18.76 15.51 1.82
CA TYR A 68 -19.16 16.28 0.64
C TYR A 68 -18.59 17.69 0.75
N MET A 69 -18.06 18.21 -0.34
CA MET A 69 -17.49 19.55 -0.37
C MET A 69 -17.71 20.19 -1.73
N PRO A 70 -18.02 21.50 -1.81
CA PRO A 70 -18.07 22.18 -3.09
C PRO A 70 -16.72 22.11 -3.80
N VAL A 71 -16.70 21.79 -5.10
CA VAL A 71 -15.46 21.70 -5.89
C VAL A 71 -14.68 23.02 -5.92
N ALA A 72 -15.38 24.15 -5.73
CA ALA A 72 -14.82 25.50 -5.67
C ALA A 72 -14.22 25.87 -4.29
N SER A 73 -14.43 25.07 -3.24
CA SER A 73 -13.86 25.32 -1.92
C SER A 73 -12.34 25.15 -1.94
N LYS A 74 -11.65 25.91 -1.08
CA LYS A 74 -10.19 25.83 -0.97
C LYS A 74 -9.76 24.59 -0.21
N VAL A 75 -8.63 24.01 -0.59
CA VAL A 75 -8.06 22.83 0.11
C VAL A 75 -7.85 23.11 1.60
N CYS A 76 -7.41 24.30 1.99
CA CYS A 76 -7.17 24.64 3.40
C CYS A 76 -8.42 24.59 4.28
N GLU A 77 -9.62 24.64 3.69
CA GLU A 77 -10.89 24.47 4.40
C GLU A 77 -11.09 23.01 4.87
N LEU A 78 -10.35 22.04 4.31
CA LEU A 78 -10.34 20.66 4.81
C LEU A 78 -9.63 20.55 6.17
N VAL A 79 -8.62 21.39 6.45
CA VAL A 79 -7.73 21.21 7.61
C VAL A 79 -8.50 21.12 8.95
N PRO A 80 -9.47 22.02 9.26
CA PRO A 80 -10.27 21.89 10.48
C PRO A 80 -11.07 20.58 10.55
N ILE A 81 -11.63 20.14 9.41
CA ILE A 81 -12.42 18.89 9.30
C ILE A 81 -11.53 17.67 9.57
N LEU A 82 -10.31 17.67 9.00
CA LEU A 82 -9.34 16.59 9.17
C LEU A 82 -8.80 16.54 10.61
N ASN A 83 -8.52 17.70 11.21
CA ASN A 83 -8.11 17.78 12.61
C ASN A 83 -9.18 17.23 13.56
N GLU A 84 -10.45 17.62 13.37
CA GLU A 84 -11.56 17.08 14.16
C GLU A 84 -11.66 15.55 14.03
N ARG A 85 -11.64 15.03 12.79
CA ARG A 85 -11.76 13.59 12.51
C ARG A 85 -10.60 12.76 13.03
N ALA A 86 -9.40 13.34 13.11
CA ALA A 86 -8.23 12.69 13.68
C ALA A 86 -8.12 12.88 15.20
N GLY A 87 -8.99 13.69 15.82
CA GLY A 87 -8.91 14.04 17.24
C GLY A 87 -7.69 14.92 17.57
N PHE A 88 -7.21 15.69 16.61
CA PHE A 88 -6.09 16.61 16.78
C PHE A 88 -6.58 17.98 17.28
N PRO A 89 -5.71 18.77 17.94
CA PRO A 89 -5.97 20.19 18.19
C PRO A 89 -6.32 20.93 16.88
N PRO A 90 -7.29 21.88 16.90
CA PRO A 90 -7.76 22.56 15.68
C PRO A 90 -6.67 23.30 14.89
N ASP A 91 -5.61 23.74 15.57
CA ASP A 91 -4.46 24.48 15.06
C ASP A 91 -3.28 23.58 14.65
N THR A 92 -3.47 22.26 14.64
CA THR A 92 -2.44 21.32 14.20
C THR A 92 -2.16 21.52 12.71
N GLU A 93 -0.91 21.82 12.38
CA GLU A 93 -0.44 21.90 11.00
C GLU A 93 -0.42 20.51 10.36
N LEU A 94 -0.97 20.42 9.14
CA LEU A 94 -1.10 19.16 8.40
C LEU A 94 -0.40 19.25 7.05
N ILE A 95 0.23 18.14 6.67
CA ILE A 95 0.67 17.88 5.31
C ILE A 95 -0.40 17.01 4.64
N LEU A 96 -0.86 17.43 3.46
CA LEU A 96 -1.89 16.75 2.70
C LEU A 96 -1.30 16.15 1.43
N PHE A 97 -1.84 15.00 1.04
CA PHE A 97 -1.46 14.25 -0.13
C PHE A 97 -2.70 13.72 -0.84
N GLU A 98 -2.62 13.56 -2.14
CA GLU A 98 -3.58 12.84 -2.95
C GLU A 98 -3.08 11.41 -3.20
N GLU A 99 -3.91 10.41 -2.87
CA GLU A 99 -3.66 9.01 -3.24
C GLU A 99 -4.31 8.70 -4.58
N ILE A 100 -3.54 8.89 -5.65
CA ILE A 100 -4.01 8.70 -7.03
C ILE A 100 -4.15 7.20 -7.36
N LYS A 101 -3.13 6.39 -7.04
CA LYS A 101 -3.13 4.93 -7.25
C LYS A 101 -2.00 4.26 -6.46
N PRO A 102 -1.92 2.91 -6.39
CA PRO A 102 -0.82 2.24 -5.69
C PRO A 102 0.55 2.76 -6.14
N ASN A 103 1.38 3.17 -5.16
CA ASN A 103 2.72 3.75 -5.35
C ASN A 103 2.77 5.10 -6.08
N LEU A 104 1.63 5.76 -6.29
CA LEU A 104 1.56 7.14 -6.75
C LEU A 104 0.75 7.96 -5.74
N VAL A 105 1.49 8.71 -4.93
CA VAL A 105 0.95 9.60 -3.90
C VAL A 105 1.68 10.94 -4.04
N GLU A 106 0.91 12.00 -4.23
CA GLU A 106 1.41 13.33 -4.55
C GLU A 106 1.07 14.31 -3.44
N GLN A 107 2.02 15.18 -3.09
CA GLN A 107 1.82 16.14 -2.02
C GLN A 107 1.07 17.35 -2.55
N ILE A 108 0.10 17.83 -1.78
CA ILE A 108 -0.65 19.03 -2.10
C ILE A 108 0.12 20.25 -1.58
N GLU A 109 0.83 20.94 -2.46
CA GLU A 109 1.65 22.10 -2.09
C GLU A 109 0.82 23.38 -1.92
N ASN A 110 -0.18 23.62 -2.77
CA ASN A 110 -0.97 24.84 -2.75
C ASN A 110 -2.35 24.63 -2.11
N GLN A 111 -2.45 24.91 -0.81
CA GLN A 111 -3.70 24.77 -0.09
C GLN A 111 -4.67 25.96 -0.25
N ASN A 112 -4.25 27.05 -0.89
CA ASN A 112 -5.03 28.29 -1.01
C ASN A 112 -5.92 28.35 -2.26
N ASP A 113 -5.73 27.41 -3.18
CA ASP A 113 -6.52 27.25 -4.39
C ASP A 113 -7.70 26.27 -4.17
N ALA A 114 -8.66 26.31 -5.10
CA ALA A 114 -9.83 25.43 -5.09
C ALA A 114 -9.47 23.96 -5.34
N LEU A 115 -10.26 23.02 -4.82
CA LEU A 115 -10.07 21.57 -4.99
C LEU A 115 -9.90 21.18 -6.47
N GLU A 116 -10.80 21.64 -7.34
CA GLU A 116 -10.78 21.33 -8.79
C GLU A 116 -9.53 21.82 -9.53
N LYS A 117 -8.81 22.79 -8.96
CA LYS A 117 -7.59 23.34 -9.53
C LYS A 117 -6.34 22.60 -9.03
N VAL A 118 -6.42 22.02 -7.84
CA VAL A 118 -5.29 21.40 -7.14
C VAL A 118 -5.21 19.90 -7.40
N LEU A 119 -6.36 19.23 -7.46
CA LEU A 119 -6.47 17.79 -7.70
C LEU A 119 -6.70 17.55 -9.19
N GLU A 120 -5.76 16.85 -9.84
CA GLU A 120 -5.87 16.56 -11.28
C GLU A 120 -7.01 15.56 -11.50
N GLU A 121 -7.94 15.87 -12.41
CA GLU A 121 -9.10 15.01 -12.70
C GLU A 121 -9.99 14.71 -11.47
N LEU A 122 -10.22 15.72 -10.61
CA LEU A 122 -11.08 15.62 -9.43
C LEU A 122 -12.38 14.85 -9.68
N MET A 123 -12.61 13.81 -8.89
CA MET A 123 -13.75 12.91 -9.00
C MET A 123 -14.31 12.47 -7.64
N ASP A 124 -15.59 12.07 -7.64
CA ASP A 124 -16.18 11.37 -6.51
C ASP A 124 -15.39 10.09 -6.20
N GLY A 125 -14.95 9.98 -4.95
CA GLY A 125 -14.15 8.84 -4.49
C GLY A 125 -12.67 9.14 -4.32
N ASP A 126 -12.21 10.33 -4.70
CA ASP A 126 -10.82 10.72 -4.50
C ASP A 126 -10.43 10.71 -3.03
N ILE A 127 -9.17 10.35 -2.79
CA ILE A 127 -8.65 10.05 -1.46
C ILE A 127 -7.59 11.08 -1.10
N ILE A 128 -7.88 11.85 -0.05
CA ILE A 128 -6.90 12.70 0.60
C ILE A 128 -6.28 11.95 1.79
N VAL A 129 -4.97 11.81 1.75
CA VAL A 129 -4.17 11.29 2.86
C VAL A 129 -3.53 12.47 3.57
N PHE A 130 -3.57 12.49 4.89
CA PHE A 130 -2.97 13.57 5.67
C PHE A 130 -2.17 13.03 6.85
N GLN A 131 -1.21 13.81 7.31
CA GLN A 131 -0.42 13.56 8.51
C GLN A 131 -0.07 14.90 9.16
N LYS A 132 0.35 14.86 10.42
CA LYS A 132 0.88 16.05 11.09
C LYS A 132 2.17 16.52 10.41
N ASP A 133 2.34 17.83 10.30
CA ASP A 133 3.62 18.44 9.96
C ASP A 133 4.53 18.47 11.21
N GLU A 134 5.20 17.35 11.46
CA GLU A 134 6.16 17.24 12.56
C GLU A 134 7.58 17.37 12.01
N LYS A 135 8.35 18.33 12.54
CA LYS A 135 9.76 18.57 12.16
C LYS A 135 10.73 17.44 12.52
N GLU A 136 10.22 16.34 13.09
CA GLU A 136 10.98 15.18 13.56
C GLU A 136 10.94 14.02 12.54
N GLU A 137 10.98 14.33 11.24
CA GLU A 137 10.93 13.33 10.16
C GLU A 137 12.05 12.27 10.28
N ASP A 138 13.25 12.66 10.74
CA ASP A 138 14.39 11.76 10.88
C ASP A 138 14.23 10.67 11.96
N LEU A 139 13.20 10.74 12.81
CA LEU A 139 12.95 9.75 13.86
C LEU A 139 12.20 8.50 13.37
N TYR A 140 11.60 8.55 12.19
CA TYR A 140 10.69 7.51 11.71
C TYR A 140 11.27 6.75 10.51
N ASP A 141 11.15 5.42 10.50
CA ASP A 141 11.57 4.60 9.35
C ASP A 141 10.85 4.99 8.04
N LEU A 142 9.58 5.41 8.17
CA LEU A 142 8.69 5.80 7.09
C LEU A 142 8.04 7.16 7.46
N PRO A 143 8.75 8.28 7.28
CA PRO A 143 8.31 9.58 7.80
C PRO A 143 7.06 10.10 7.12
N THR A 144 6.85 9.77 5.85
CA THR A 144 5.68 10.24 5.09
C THR A 144 4.76 9.10 4.66
N CYS A 145 3.49 9.42 4.39
CA CYS A 145 2.56 8.47 3.80
C CYS A 145 3.03 8.01 2.42
N LYS A 146 3.76 8.87 1.68
CA LYS A 146 4.40 8.51 0.40
C LYS A 146 5.43 7.40 0.59
N ASP A 147 6.26 7.48 1.64
CA ASP A 147 7.19 6.42 2.00
C ASP A 147 6.46 5.13 2.40
N TYR A 148 5.38 5.26 3.17
CA TYR A 148 4.54 4.13 3.56
C TYR A 148 3.92 3.40 2.38
N PHE A 149 3.26 4.11 1.46
CA PHE A 149 2.63 3.49 0.30
C PHE A 149 3.67 2.90 -0.66
N ARG A 150 4.85 3.52 -0.77
CA ARG A 150 5.98 2.96 -1.53
C ARG A 150 6.51 1.68 -0.89
N ASP A 151 6.66 1.64 0.43
CA ASP A 151 7.05 0.43 1.15
C ASP A 151 6.00 -0.68 0.96
N LEU A 152 4.73 -0.36 1.21
CA LEU A 152 3.60 -1.28 1.07
C LEU A 152 3.49 -1.86 -0.34
N TYR A 153 3.67 -1.04 -1.37
CA TYR A 153 3.62 -1.50 -2.77
C TYR A 153 4.73 -2.50 -3.10
N HIS A 154 5.90 -2.34 -2.51
CA HIS A 154 7.03 -3.23 -2.72
C HIS A 154 7.09 -4.38 -1.72
N ARG A 155 6.19 -4.43 -0.74
CA ARG A 155 6.18 -5.45 0.29
C ARG A 155 5.78 -6.81 -0.28
N MET A 156 6.55 -7.84 0.06
CA MET A 156 6.30 -9.21 -0.38
C MET A 156 6.58 -10.20 0.75
N GLU A 157 5.63 -11.09 0.98
CA GLU A 157 5.85 -12.26 1.84
C GLU A 157 6.54 -13.37 1.06
N ILE A 158 7.64 -13.88 1.60
CA ILE A 158 8.43 -14.95 1.01
C ILE A 158 8.72 -16.00 2.06
N THR A 159 8.44 -17.25 1.74
CA THR A 159 8.80 -18.40 2.56
C THR A 159 10.15 -18.94 2.15
N PHE A 160 11.09 -19.02 3.10
CA PHE A 160 12.41 -19.60 2.92
C PHE A 160 12.45 -21.02 3.48
N CYS A 161 12.84 -21.99 2.65
CA CYS A 161 12.93 -23.41 3.03
C CYS A 161 14.37 -23.91 2.92
N ASP A 162 14.86 -24.64 3.92
CA ASP A 162 16.15 -25.33 3.86
C ASP A 162 16.03 -26.55 2.94
N LYS A 163 16.80 -26.53 1.85
CA LYS A 163 16.84 -27.60 0.84
C LYS A 163 17.35 -28.92 1.41
N THR A 164 18.16 -28.89 2.47
CA THR A 164 18.77 -30.07 3.07
C THR A 164 17.82 -30.82 3.99
N ILE A 165 16.73 -30.17 4.41
CA ILE A 165 15.71 -30.73 5.30
C ILE A 165 14.52 -31.21 4.45
N PRO A 166 14.25 -32.52 4.38
CA PRO A 166 13.10 -33.03 3.64
C PRO A 166 11.78 -32.49 4.21
N ASN A 167 10.89 -32.00 3.34
CA ASN A 167 9.58 -31.44 3.70
C ASN A 167 9.65 -30.25 4.68
N ASP A 168 10.72 -29.46 4.65
CA ASP A 168 10.80 -28.24 5.44
C ASP A 168 9.63 -27.29 5.12
N LEU A 169 8.89 -26.90 6.17
CA LEU A 169 7.85 -25.89 6.08
C LEU A 169 8.45 -24.50 5.89
N GLY A 170 9.70 -24.31 6.31
CA GLY A 170 10.41 -23.06 6.23
C GLY A 170 9.89 -22.01 7.21
N PHE A 171 10.27 -20.77 6.96
CA PHE A 171 9.75 -19.60 7.66
C PHE A 171 9.40 -18.50 6.66
N THR A 172 8.35 -17.74 6.95
CA THR A 172 7.94 -16.61 6.11
C THR A 172 8.54 -15.32 6.66
N MET A 173 9.07 -14.50 5.76
CA MET A 173 9.51 -13.13 6.03
C MET A 173 8.80 -12.16 5.11
N GLU A 174 8.51 -10.99 5.64
CA GLU A 174 8.12 -9.82 4.87
C GLU A 174 9.40 -9.09 4.41
N LEU A 175 9.60 -8.98 3.10
CA LEU A 175 10.77 -8.34 2.49
C LEU A 175 10.33 -7.36 1.40
N SER A 176 11.22 -6.47 0.99
CA SER A 176 10.96 -5.58 -0.15
C SER A 176 11.33 -6.25 -1.47
N ALA A 177 10.44 -6.17 -2.45
CA ALA A 177 10.63 -6.57 -3.84
C ALA A 177 11.87 -5.92 -4.48
N ARG A 178 12.29 -4.75 -3.96
CA ARG A 178 13.47 -4.00 -4.42
C ARG A 178 14.79 -4.48 -3.82
N MET A 179 14.76 -5.38 -2.84
CA MET A 179 15.99 -5.88 -2.22
C MET A 179 16.87 -6.57 -3.25
N ASN A 180 18.16 -6.27 -3.23
CA ASN A 180 19.17 -7.01 -3.98
C ASN A 180 19.57 -8.30 -3.23
N TYR A 181 20.43 -9.10 -3.85
CA TYR A 181 20.94 -10.35 -3.27
C TYR A 181 21.52 -10.15 -1.85
N ASN A 182 22.37 -9.15 -1.66
CA ASN A 182 23.06 -8.91 -0.38
C ASN A 182 22.08 -8.54 0.73
N GLN A 183 21.12 -7.66 0.45
CA GLN A 183 20.10 -7.25 1.42
C GLN A 183 19.21 -8.43 1.82
N MET A 184 18.77 -9.24 0.85
CA MET A 184 18.02 -10.47 1.12
C MET A 184 18.86 -11.45 1.97
N ALA A 185 20.11 -11.70 1.57
CA ALA A 185 21.00 -12.63 2.27
C ALA A 185 21.25 -12.20 3.72
N GLN A 186 21.47 -10.91 3.97
CA GLN A 186 21.63 -10.35 5.32
C GLN A 186 20.37 -10.55 6.17
N ALA A 187 19.18 -10.25 5.63
CA ALA A 187 17.92 -10.42 6.35
C ALA A 187 17.65 -11.88 6.72
N VAL A 188 17.88 -12.81 5.77
CA VAL A 188 17.73 -14.25 6.00
C VAL A 188 18.77 -14.77 6.99
N ALA A 189 20.03 -14.33 6.87
CA ALA A 189 21.11 -14.75 7.76
C ALA A 189 20.87 -14.35 9.22
N LEU A 190 20.36 -13.14 9.45
CA LEU A 190 19.92 -12.70 10.77
C LEU A 190 18.82 -13.61 11.33
N ARG A 191 17.85 -14.01 10.48
CA ARG A 191 16.72 -14.86 10.88
C ARG A 191 17.15 -16.29 11.25
N VAL A 192 18.13 -16.86 10.54
CA VAL A 192 18.61 -18.24 10.77
C VAL A 192 19.84 -18.31 11.68
N GLY A 193 20.40 -17.17 12.10
CA GLY A 193 21.52 -17.11 13.03
C GLY A 193 22.87 -17.51 12.43
N THR A 194 23.16 -17.07 11.20
CA THR A 194 24.44 -17.35 10.51
C THR A 194 25.00 -16.11 9.81
N ASP A 195 26.15 -16.26 9.15
CA ASP A 195 26.74 -15.23 8.28
C ASP A 195 26.08 -15.29 6.89
N ALA A 196 25.75 -14.13 6.29
CA ALA A 196 25.17 -14.04 4.95
C ALA A 196 26.03 -14.73 3.88
N CYS A 197 27.36 -14.67 4.02
CA CYS A 197 28.29 -15.35 3.13
C CYS A 197 28.23 -16.87 3.25
N ARG A 198 27.58 -17.44 4.27
CA ARG A 198 27.39 -18.89 4.47
C ARG A 198 26.03 -19.39 4.02
N LEU A 199 25.26 -18.57 3.29
CA LEU A 199 24.01 -18.99 2.68
C LEU A 199 24.18 -19.15 1.17
N GLN A 200 23.70 -20.27 0.63
CA GLN A 200 23.48 -20.42 -0.81
C GLN A 200 21.98 -20.50 -1.08
N PHE A 201 21.49 -19.63 -1.95
CA PHE A 201 20.09 -19.59 -2.38
C PHE A 201 19.90 -20.35 -3.70
N PHE A 202 18.67 -20.76 -3.98
CA PHE A 202 18.29 -21.45 -5.21
C PHE A 202 17.16 -20.71 -5.91
N LYS A 203 17.24 -20.64 -7.24
CA LYS A 203 16.17 -20.04 -8.05
C LYS A 203 14.86 -20.81 -7.82
N PRO A 204 13.74 -20.10 -7.59
CA PRO A 204 12.43 -20.72 -7.51
C PRO A 204 12.04 -21.34 -8.85
N HIS A 205 11.28 -22.43 -8.82
CA HIS A 205 10.73 -23.04 -10.03
C HIS A 205 9.23 -22.72 -10.13
N SER A 206 8.78 -22.24 -11.29
CA SER A 206 7.40 -21.75 -11.47
C SER A 206 6.30 -22.78 -11.24
N TYR A 207 6.60 -24.08 -11.36
CA TYR A 207 5.60 -25.16 -11.36
C TYR A 207 5.91 -26.30 -10.39
N LYS A 208 7.10 -26.32 -9.77
CA LYS A 208 7.52 -27.38 -8.87
C LYS A 208 7.87 -26.79 -7.52
N ASN A 209 7.37 -27.42 -6.46
CA ASN A 209 7.82 -27.17 -5.09
C ASN A 209 9.17 -27.85 -4.85
N ALA A 210 10.20 -27.40 -5.56
CA ALA A 210 11.56 -27.93 -5.47
C ALA A 210 12.58 -26.82 -5.77
N PRO A 211 13.79 -26.89 -5.19
CA PRO A 211 14.88 -25.96 -5.47
C PRO A 211 15.31 -26.09 -6.94
N GLY A 212 15.43 -24.95 -7.63
CA GLY A 212 16.06 -24.87 -8.94
C GLY A 212 17.58 -24.82 -8.86
N ASN A 213 18.19 -24.16 -9.85
CA ASN A 213 19.63 -23.95 -9.91
C ASN A 213 20.10 -23.00 -8.80
N ALA A 214 21.34 -23.20 -8.32
CA ALA A 214 21.97 -22.28 -7.37
C ALA A 214 21.97 -20.85 -7.92
N LEU A 215 21.57 -19.90 -7.08
CA LEU A 215 21.60 -18.47 -7.36
C LEU A 215 22.99 -17.95 -6.99
N ARG A 216 23.70 -17.41 -7.99
CA ARG A 216 25.04 -16.86 -7.78
C ARG A 216 25.02 -15.70 -6.80
N CYS A 217 26.03 -15.59 -5.93
CA CYS A 217 26.15 -14.45 -5.02
C CYS A 217 26.43 -13.12 -5.74
N SER A 218 26.86 -13.18 -7.01
CA SER A 218 27.01 -12.03 -7.89
C SER A 218 25.72 -11.65 -8.64
N TYR A 219 24.55 -12.13 -8.20
CA TYR A 219 23.28 -11.82 -8.88
C TYR A 219 22.94 -10.34 -8.76
N GLU A 220 22.82 -9.66 -9.90
CA GLU A 220 22.57 -8.20 -9.99
C GLU A 220 21.09 -7.83 -10.00
N GLY A 221 20.18 -8.80 -10.05
CA GLY A 221 18.74 -8.54 -10.04
C GLY A 221 18.17 -8.31 -8.64
N THR A 222 16.89 -7.94 -8.62
CA THR A 222 16.11 -7.75 -7.39
C THR A 222 15.35 -9.00 -6.99
N LEU A 223 14.80 -8.99 -5.78
CA LEU A 223 13.93 -10.05 -5.27
C LEU A 223 12.67 -10.23 -6.13
N LYS A 224 12.15 -9.15 -6.73
CA LYS A 224 11.07 -9.21 -7.71
C LYS A 224 11.46 -10.00 -8.96
N ASP A 225 12.67 -9.77 -9.47
CA ASP A 225 13.17 -10.43 -10.67
C ASP A 225 13.43 -11.93 -10.46
N LEU A 226 13.73 -12.31 -9.21
CA LEU A 226 13.98 -13.70 -8.83
C LEU A 226 12.70 -14.53 -8.81
N LEU A 227 11.56 -13.95 -8.47
CA LEU A 227 10.31 -14.68 -8.27
C LEU A 227 9.48 -14.77 -9.57
N PRO A 228 8.92 -15.95 -9.90
CA PRO A 228 8.16 -16.12 -11.13
C PRO A 228 6.84 -15.34 -11.08
N HIS A 229 6.54 -14.64 -12.17
CA HIS A 229 5.34 -13.79 -12.33
C HIS A 229 4.03 -14.57 -12.54
N SER A 230 4.11 -15.90 -12.61
CA SER A 230 3.10 -16.73 -13.27
C SER A 230 1.82 -16.96 -12.47
N ASN A 231 1.85 -16.81 -11.14
CA ASN A 231 0.66 -16.98 -10.31
C ASN A 231 0.69 -16.11 -9.04
N PRO A 232 -0.11 -15.02 -8.97
CA PRO A 232 -0.15 -14.13 -7.81
C PRO A 232 -0.69 -14.81 -6.53
N LYS A 233 -1.38 -15.95 -6.65
CA LYS A 233 -1.91 -16.73 -5.50
C LYS A 233 -0.97 -17.84 -5.04
N ALA A 234 0.10 -18.13 -5.78
CA ALA A 234 1.05 -19.17 -5.38
C ALA A 234 1.97 -18.64 -4.27
N PRO A 235 2.26 -19.43 -3.22
CA PRO A 235 3.20 -19.04 -2.19
C PRO A 235 4.59 -18.83 -2.80
N LYS A 236 5.15 -17.64 -2.57
CA LYS A 236 6.48 -17.25 -3.04
C LYS A 236 7.52 -17.95 -2.17
N LYS A 237 8.11 -19.03 -2.69
CA LYS A 237 9.09 -19.86 -1.97
C LYS A 237 10.49 -19.72 -2.54
N ILE A 238 11.48 -19.51 -1.68
CA ILE A 238 12.90 -19.54 -2.04
C ILE A 238 13.58 -20.62 -1.20
N TYR A 239 14.35 -21.50 -1.84
CA TYR A 239 15.13 -22.49 -1.12
C TYR A 239 16.51 -21.94 -0.81
N TYR A 240 17.06 -22.34 0.32
CA TYR A 240 18.45 -22.05 0.71
C TYR A 240 19.12 -23.29 1.31
N GLN A 241 20.43 -23.21 1.52
CA GLN A 241 21.17 -24.13 2.38
C GLN A 241 22.27 -23.37 3.12
N MET A 242 22.62 -23.84 4.31
CA MET A 242 23.77 -23.34 5.07
C MET A 242 25.06 -24.03 4.62
N LEU A 243 26.11 -23.26 4.43
CA LEU A 243 27.42 -23.72 3.99
C LEU A 243 28.44 -23.71 5.14
N SER A 244 29.38 -24.65 5.11
CA SER A 244 30.52 -24.66 6.03
C SER A 244 31.63 -23.68 5.62
N ILE A 245 31.63 -23.24 4.37
CA ILE A 245 32.56 -22.27 3.79
C ILE A 245 31.79 -21.10 3.16
N PRO A 246 32.43 -19.93 2.94
CA PRO A 246 31.82 -18.84 2.20
C PRO A 246 31.33 -19.25 0.79
N VAL A 247 30.19 -18.70 0.36
CA VAL A 247 29.52 -19.03 -0.91
C VAL A 247 30.36 -18.64 -2.12
N ASN A 248 31.11 -17.54 -2.04
CA ASN A 248 32.05 -17.12 -3.07
C ASN A 248 33.21 -18.12 -3.23
N GLU A 249 33.69 -18.74 -2.15
CA GLU A 249 34.70 -19.79 -2.22
C GLU A 249 34.14 -21.07 -2.84
N LEU A 250 32.88 -21.41 -2.53
CA LEU A 250 32.20 -22.55 -3.14
C LEU A 250 32.00 -22.36 -4.65
N GLU A 251 31.63 -21.16 -5.10
CA GLU A 251 31.40 -20.85 -6.51
C GLU A 251 32.67 -20.84 -7.37
N ASN A 252 33.85 -20.69 -6.75
CA ASN A 252 35.16 -20.65 -7.42
C ASN A 252 35.91 -22.00 -7.39
N LYS A 253 35.30 -23.06 -6.87
CA LYS A 253 35.82 -24.43 -6.92
C LYS A 253 35.30 -25.19 -8.13
#